data_AF-A0A4Q5IVJ4-F1
#
_entry.id   AF-A0A4Q5IVJ4-F1
#
_cell.length_a   1.000
_cell.length_b   1.000
_cell.length_c   1.000
_cell.angle_alpha   90.00
_cell.angle_beta   90.00
_cell.angle_gamma   90.00
#
_symmetry.space_group_name_H-M   'P 1'
#
loop_
_entity.id
_entity.type
_entity.pdbx_description
1 polymer ?
#
loop_
_entity_poly.entity_id
_entity_poly.type
_entity_poly.pdbx_seq_one_letter_code
_entity_poly.pdbx_strand_id
1 'polypeptide(L)'
;MPSGTEGPPFDQFLATAEAVARARPEVDAEMAREVFLEAATLLHNGLALDGLDEHDAAAVVAGLCVDLVAPDPGAAVRARSRAVLEDPGDLHEPGDVSAAYLVAARILQL
;
A
#
# COMPACT_ATOMS: atom_id res chain seq x y z
N MET A 1 5.30 -10.47 23.75
CA MET A 1 4.95 -9.80 22.48
C MET A 1 4.60 -10.90 21.50
N PRO A 2 3.39 -10.97 20.92
CA PRO A 2 3.13 -11.97 19.90
C PRO A 2 4.01 -11.63 18.70
N SER A 3 4.90 -12.56 18.35
CA SER A 3 5.66 -12.53 17.11
C SER A 3 4.71 -12.88 15.98
N GLY A 4 4.05 -11.86 15.41
CA GLY A 4 3.30 -12.04 14.18
C GLY A 4 4.31 -12.30 13.06
N THR A 5 4.32 -13.51 12.51
CA THR A 5 4.79 -13.75 11.14
C THR A 5 3.82 -13.04 10.21
N GLU A 6 3.96 -11.73 10.11
CA GLU A 6 3.25 -10.91 9.16
C GLU A 6 3.85 -11.19 7.78
N GLY A 7 3.03 -11.67 6.85
CA GLY A 7 3.49 -12.15 5.55
C GLY A 7 4.04 -11.06 4.61
N PRO A 8 4.33 -11.42 3.35
CA PRO A 8 5.01 -10.57 2.36
C PRO A 8 4.51 -9.12 2.19
N PRO A 9 3.21 -8.77 2.36
CA PRO A 9 2.78 -7.37 2.26
C PRO A 9 3.38 -6.46 3.33
N PHE A 10 3.57 -6.97 4.56
CA PHE A 10 3.97 -6.18 5.72
C PHE A 10 5.44 -5.77 5.66
N ASP A 11 6.31 -6.67 5.22
CA ASP A 11 7.75 -6.40 5.06
C ASP A 11 8.00 -5.22 4.11
N GLN A 12 7.19 -5.10 3.05
CA GLN A 12 7.35 -4.02 2.06
C GLN A 12 6.91 -2.65 2.59
N PHE A 13 5.84 -2.60 3.40
CA PHE A 13 5.44 -1.37 4.08
C PHE A 13 6.50 -0.92 5.09
N LEU A 14 7.08 -1.85 5.86
CA LEU A 14 8.16 -1.54 6.80
C LEU A 14 9.43 -1.05 6.10
N ALA A 15 9.84 -1.70 5.00
CA ALA A 15 10.97 -1.24 4.19
C ALA A 15 10.73 0.17 3.62
N THR A 16 9.48 0.49 3.26
CA THR A 16 9.09 1.83 2.79
C THR A 16 9.19 2.87 3.90
N ALA A 17 8.73 2.55 5.11
CA ALA A 17 8.86 3.43 6.27
C ALA A 17 10.33 3.81 6.57
N GLU A 18 11.23 2.83 6.49
CA GLU A 18 12.67 3.07 6.67
C GLU A 18 13.25 3.95 5.56
N ALA A 19 12.83 3.72 4.31
CA ALA A 19 13.26 4.56 3.18
C ALA A 19 12.78 6.01 3.34
N VAL A 20 11.55 6.21 3.81
CA VAL A 20 10.97 7.52 4.10
C VAL A 20 11.76 8.25 5.17
N ALA A 21 12.03 7.60 6.31
CA ALA A 21 12.78 8.20 7.41
C ALA A 21 14.23 8.55 7.01
N ARG A 22 14.84 7.76 6.11
CA ARG A 22 16.16 8.06 5.55
C ARG A 22 16.14 9.28 4.61
N ALA A 23 15.08 9.42 3.82
CA ALA A 23 14.94 10.51 2.85
C ALA A 23 14.50 11.83 3.49
N ARG A 24 13.79 11.79 4.62
CA ARG A 24 13.28 12.94 5.36
C ARG A 24 13.79 12.89 6.80
N PRO A 25 14.97 13.46 7.09
CA PRO A 25 15.58 13.40 8.43
C PRO A 25 14.72 14.04 9.54
N GLU A 26 13.75 14.87 9.18
CA GLU A 26 12.75 15.45 10.07
C GLU A 26 11.66 14.45 10.50
N VAL A 27 11.53 13.32 9.82
CA VAL A 27 10.58 12.25 10.15
C VAL A 27 11.23 11.29 11.14
N ASP A 28 10.58 11.09 12.27
CA ASP A 28 11.00 10.08 13.23
C ASP A 28 10.82 8.66 12.63
N ALA A 29 11.90 7.87 12.66
CA ALA A 29 11.93 6.56 12.03
C ALA A 29 11.04 5.53 12.75
N GLU A 30 10.85 5.66 14.06
CA GLU A 30 9.96 4.80 14.82
C GLU A 30 8.50 5.14 14.50
N MET A 31 8.15 6.42 14.51
CA MET A 31 6.84 6.91 14.10
C MET A 31 6.50 6.50 12.66
N ALA A 32 7.45 6.60 11.74
CA ALA A 32 7.23 6.16 10.35
C ALA A 32 6.91 4.66 10.29
N ARG A 33 7.64 3.81 11.02
CA ARG A 33 7.37 2.36 11.07
C ARG A 33 6.00 2.07 11.67
N GLU A 34 5.63 2.75 12.76
CA GLU A 34 4.33 2.58 13.40
C GLU A 34 3.18 2.93 12.44
N VAL A 35 3.25 4.06 11.76
CA VAL A 35 2.21 4.50 10.80
C VAL A 35 2.07 3.50 9.64
N PHE A 36 3.18 3.04 9.08
CA PHE A 36 3.15 2.07 7.99
C PHE A 36 2.66 0.68 8.43
N LEU A 37 2.99 0.26 9.65
CA LEU A 37 2.48 -0.98 10.24
C LEU A 37 0.97 -0.90 10.50
N GLU A 38 0.49 0.24 11.00
CA GLU A 38 -0.95 0.48 11.19
C GLU A 38 -1.68 0.45 9.84
N ALA A 39 -1.15 1.13 8.82
CA ALA A 39 -1.72 1.09 7.48
C ALA A 39 -1.78 -0.35 6.93
N ALA A 40 -0.69 -1.12 7.03
CA ALA A 40 -0.66 -2.51 6.60
C ALA A 40 -1.70 -3.37 7.34
N THR A 41 -1.82 -3.17 8.65
CA THR A 41 -2.80 -3.86 9.50
C THR A 41 -4.25 -3.51 9.11
N LEU A 42 -4.55 -2.24 8.87
CA LEU A 42 -5.88 -1.79 8.43
C LEU A 42 -6.24 -2.37 7.07
N LEU A 43 -5.30 -2.39 6.12
CA LEU A 43 -5.50 -2.97 4.79
C LEU A 43 -5.74 -4.48 4.86
N HIS A 44 -4.97 -5.18 5.70
CA HIS A 44 -5.15 -6.61 5.94
C HIS A 44 -6.52 -6.92 6.54
N ASN A 45 -6.89 -6.24 7.63
CA ASN A 45 -8.16 -6.45 8.32
C ASN A 45 -9.37 -6.02 7.48
N GLY A 46 -9.19 -5.00 6.64
CA GLY A 46 -10.20 -4.51 5.71
C GLY A 46 -10.31 -5.32 4.42
N LEU A 47 -9.53 -6.39 4.28
CA LEU A 47 -9.55 -7.29 3.10
C LEU A 47 -9.28 -6.54 1.80
N ALA A 48 -8.41 -5.53 1.82
CA ALA A 48 -8.16 -4.66 0.67
C ALA A 48 -7.60 -5.40 -0.56
N LEU A 49 -6.91 -6.52 -0.34
CA LEU A 49 -6.27 -7.34 -1.37
C LEU A 49 -7.02 -8.67 -1.60
N ASP A 50 -8.18 -8.87 -0.97
CA ASP A 50 -8.92 -10.12 -1.10
C ASP A 50 -9.44 -10.31 -2.53
N GLY A 51 -9.32 -11.54 -3.03
CA GLY A 51 -9.65 -11.88 -4.43
C GLY A 51 -8.52 -11.66 -5.44
N LEU A 52 -7.42 -10.97 -5.07
CA LEU A 52 -6.25 -10.86 -5.94
C LEU A 52 -5.36 -12.10 -5.85
N ASP A 53 -4.69 -12.42 -6.96
CA ASP A 53 -3.59 -13.37 -6.93
C ASP A 53 -2.31 -12.72 -6.36
N GLU A 54 -1.27 -13.53 -6.17
CA GLU A 54 0.00 -13.07 -5.57
C GLU A 54 0.68 -11.96 -6.40
N HIS A 55 0.60 -12.03 -7.74
CA HIS A 55 1.24 -11.06 -8.62
C HIS A 55 0.54 -9.71 -8.53
N ASP A 56 -0.78 -9.70 -8.66
CA ASP A 56 -1.59 -8.49 -8.60
C ASP A 56 -1.60 -7.88 -7.19
N ALA A 57 -1.64 -8.71 -6.14
CA ALA A 57 -1.51 -8.23 -4.77
C ALA A 57 -0.15 -7.57 -4.52
N ALA A 58 0.94 -8.17 -5.01
CA ALA A 58 2.27 -7.58 -4.90
C ALA A 58 2.37 -6.25 -5.66
N ALA A 59 1.77 -6.16 -6.85
CA ALA A 59 1.71 -4.91 -7.62
C ALA A 59 0.93 -3.81 -6.85
N VAL A 60 -0.20 -4.15 -6.23
CA VAL A 60 -0.98 -3.22 -5.41
C VAL A 60 -0.15 -2.70 -4.24
N VAL A 61 0.47 -3.59 -3.46
CA VAL A 61 1.29 -3.23 -2.30
C VAL A 61 2.45 -2.33 -2.72
N ALA A 62 3.16 -2.67 -3.80
CA ALA A 62 4.24 -1.87 -4.33
C ALA A 62 3.78 -0.45 -4.72
N GLY A 63 2.63 -0.33 -5.40
CA GLY A 63 2.05 0.96 -5.76
C GLY A 63 1.60 1.78 -4.55
N LEU A 64 0.96 1.16 -3.57
CA LEU A 64 0.55 1.82 -2.32
C LEU A 64 1.76 2.38 -1.56
N CYS A 65 2.87 1.63 -1.48
CA CYS A 65 4.10 2.10 -0.85
C CYS A 65 4.63 3.40 -1.48
N VAL A 66 4.49 3.54 -2.80
CA VAL A 66 4.87 4.77 -3.53
C VAL A 66 3.86 5.89 -3.30
N ASP A 67 2.57 5.58 -3.32
CA ASP A 67 1.53 6.62 -3.26
C ASP A 67 1.34 7.18 -1.85
N LEU A 68 1.51 6.36 -0.81
CA LEU A 68 1.36 6.77 0.59
C LEU A 68 2.39 7.80 1.04
N VAL A 69 3.50 7.92 0.32
CA VAL A 69 4.56 8.90 0.60
C VAL A 69 4.42 10.19 -0.22
N ALA A 70 3.44 10.24 -1.13
CA ALA A 70 3.18 11.41 -1.95
C ALA A 70 2.65 12.59 -1.09
N PRO A 71 2.76 13.84 -1.58
CA PRO A 71 2.20 15.00 -0.88
C PRO A 71 0.68 14.94 -0.67
N ASP A 72 -0.03 14.28 -1.59
CA ASP A 72 -1.46 13.98 -1.49
C ASP A 72 -1.68 12.47 -1.79
N PRO A 73 -1.60 11.61 -0.76
CA PRO A 73 -1.75 10.16 -0.92
C PRO A 73 -3.10 9.77 -1.52
N GLY A 74 -4.19 10.45 -1.15
CA GLY A 74 -5.52 10.13 -1.66
C GLY A 74 -5.68 10.42 -3.14
N ALA A 75 -5.14 11.56 -3.61
CA ALA A 75 -5.09 11.83 -5.04
C ALA A 75 -4.19 10.84 -5.78
N ALA A 76 -3.02 10.49 -5.23
CA ALA A 76 -2.09 9.54 -5.83
C ALA A 76 -2.72 8.15 -6.01
N VAL A 77 -3.31 7.59 -4.94
CA VAL A 77 -3.95 6.27 -4.99
C VAL A 77 -5.13 6.25 -5.98
N ARG A 78 -5.98 7.29 -5.98
CA ARG A 78 -7.11 7.40 -6.94
C ARG A 78 -6.65 7.59 -8.38
N ALA A 79 -5.53 8.27 -8.61
CA ALA A 79 -4.94 8.40 -9.94
C ALA A 79 -4.39 7.06 -10.42
N ARG A 80 -3.71 6.30 -9.55
CA ARG A 80 -3.21 4.97 -9.86
C ARG A 80 -4.33 3.97 -10.17
N SER A 81 -5.41 3.99 -9.41
CA SER A 81 -6.57 3.11 -9.67
C SER A 81 -7.15 3.34 -11.07
N ARG A 82 -7.12 4.59 -11.58
CA ARG A 82 -7.50 4.88 -12.96
C ARG A 82 -6.44 4.43 -13.95
N ALA A 83 -5.17 4.71 -13.67
CA ALA A 83 -4.06 4.40 -14.56
C ALA A 83 -3.96 2.91 -14.89
N VAL A 84 -4.17 2.02 -13.91
CA VAL A 84 -4.14 0.56 -14.15
C VAL A 84 -5.24 0.07 -15.11
N LEU A 85 -6.33 0.83 -15.29
CA LEU A 85 -7.36 0.51 -16.28
C LEU A 85 -7.02 1.05 -17.67
N GLU A 86 -6.26 2.14 -17.73
CA GLU A 86 -5.86 2.80 -18.98
C GLU A 86 -4.64 2.12 -19.62
N ASP A 87 -3.67 1.75 -18.80
CA ASP A 87 -2.44 1.06 -19.18
C ASP A 87 -2.10 -0.02 -18.14
N PRO A 88 -2.69 -1.23 -18.26
CA PRO A 88 -2.57 -2.29 -17.25
C PRO A 88 -1.19 -2.93 -17.18
N GLY A 89 -0.31 -2.72 -18.17
CA GLY A 89 1.00 -3.34 -18.18
C GLY A 89 0.95 -4.87 -18.11
N ASP A 90 1.50 -5.45 -17.04
CA ASP A 90 1.60 -6.90 -16.81
C ASP A 90 0.54 -7.45 -15.83
N LEU A 91 -0.40 -6.62 -15.38
CA LEU A 91 -1.44 -7.03 -14.43
C LEU A 91 -2.31 -8.14 -15.02
N HIS A 92 -2.66 -9.11 -14.20
CA HIS A 92 -3.50 -10.22 -14.63
C HIS A 92 -4.97 -9.81 -14.67
N GLU A 93 -5.46 -9.16 -13.59
CA GLU A 93 -6.85 -8.70 -13.46
C GLU A 93 -6.89 -7.20 -13.10
N PRO A 94 -6.71 -6.30 -14.10
CA PRO A 94 -6.61 -4.85 -13.85
C PRO A 94 -7.86 -4.23 -13.18
N GLY A 95 -9.03 -4.83 -13.41
CA GLY A 95 -10.28 -4.42 -12.79
C GLY A 95 -10.27 -4.61 -11.27
N ASP A 96 -9.82 -5.78 -10.83
CA ASP A 96 -9.76 -6.12 -9.41
C ASP A 96 -8.63 -5.33 -8.72
N VAL A 97 -7.50 -5.13 -9.40
CA VAL A 97 -6.40 -4.25 -8.94
C VAL A 97 -6.87 -2.80 -8.75
N SER A 98 -7.62 -2.25 -9.72
CA SER A 98 -8.23 -0.93 -9.58
C SER A 98 -9.17 -0.86 -8.38
N ALA A 99 -10.02 -1.89 -8.20
CA ALA A 99 -10.95 -1.95 -7.07
C ALA A 99 -10.20 -2.01 -5.73
N ALA A 100 -9.11 -2.78 -5.64
CA ALA A 100 -8.27 -2.88 -4.46
C ALA A 100 -7.67 -1.52 -4.05
N TYR A 101 -7.19 -0.71 -5.00
CA TYR A 101 -6.73 0.66 -4.70
C TYR A 101 -7.84 1.55 -4.12
N LEU A 102 -9.06 1.45 -4.65
CA LEU A 102 -10.20 2.24 -4.15
C LEU A 102 -10.64 1.78 -2.76
N VAL A 103 -10.63 0.47 -2.50
CA VAL A 103 -10.91 -0.09 -1.17
C VAL A 103 -9.83 0.35 -0.18
N ALA A 104 -8.55 0.30 -0.56
CA ALA A 104 -7.44 0.79 0.25
C ALA A 104 -7.59 2.27 0.61
N ALA A 105 -7.90 3.13 -0.37
CA ALA A 105 -8.16 4.55 -0.13
C ALA A 105 -9.31 4.76 0.87
N ARG A 106 -10.38 3.97 0.77
CA ARG A 106 -11.52 4.05 1.69
C ARG A 106 -11.17 3.61 3.11
N ILE A 107 -10.43 2.51 3.26
CA ILE A 107 -9.98 1.98 4.56
C ILE A 107 -9.08 2.99 5.28
N LEU A 108 -8.15 3.60 4.53
CA LEU A 108 -7.20 4.59 5.04
C LEU A 108 -7.78 6.01 5.12
N GLN A 109 -9.05 6.19 4.71
CA GLN A 109 -9.78 7.47 4.75
C GLN A 109 -9.10 8.60 3.94
N LEU A 110 -8.61 8.26 2.74
CA LEU A 110 -7.90 9.15 1.81
C LEU A 110 -8.78 9.77 0.70
#